data_AF-A0A7S2H924-F1
#
_entry.id   AF-A0A7S2H924-F1
#
_cell.length_a   1.000
_cell.length_b   1.000
_cell.length_c   1.000
_cell.angle_alpha   90.00
_cell.angle_beta   90.00
_cell.angle_gamma   90.00
#
_symmetry.space_group_name_H-M   'P 1'
#
loop_
_entity.id
_entity.type
_entity.pdbx_description
1 polymer ?
#
loop_
_entity_poly.entity_id
_entity_poly.type
_entity_poly.pdbx_seq_one_letter_code
_entity_poly.pdbx_strand_id
1 'polypeptide(L)'
;NIWRDVEVWDGKTYPGLLVVEFRGPLFFASAEWFQDELEKMRVQNKHPVKVIVLNFGSVHDLDPTALFMLKDLLTTWRGLETSCIIADAKSRVRLLLEKHFA
;
A
#
# COMPACT_ATOMS: atom_id res chain seq x y z
N ASN A 1 0.03 -16.17 -11.73
CA ASN A 1 -0.70 -14.89 -11.57
C ASN A 1 0.29 -13.75 -11.65
N ILE A 2 0.15 -12.86 -12.64
CA ILE A 2 1.07 -11.73 -12.90
C ILE A 2 0.28 -10.44 -12.67
N TRP A 3 0.81 -9.52 -11.87
CA TRP A 3 0.26 -8.17 -11.69
C TRP A 3 1.15 -7.16 -12.40
N ARG A 4 0.54 -6.22 -13.13
CA ARG A 4 1.25 -5.16 -13.86
C ARG A 4 0.43 -3.88 -13.86
N ASP A 5 1.11 -2.78 -14.13
CA ASP A 5 0.48 -1.49 -14.41
C ASP A 5 -0.43 -1.59 -15.63
N VAL A 6 -1.72 -1.25 -15.42
CA VAL A 6 -2.77 -1.29 -16.45
C VAL A 6 -2.69 -0.12 -17.42
N GLU A 7 -1.93 0.93 -17.12
CA GLU A 7 -1.67 2.02 -18.06
C GLU A 7 -0.62 1.63 -19.11
N VAL A 8 0.25 0.67 -18.77
CA VAL A 8 1.36 0.21 -19.63
C VAL A 8 1.04 -1.10 -20.35
N TRP A 9 0.30 -2.00 -19.71
CA TRP A 9 0.02 -3.35 -20.21
C TRP A 9 -1.47 -3.62 -20.30
N ASP A 10 -1.87 -4.48 -21.25
CA ASP A 10 -3.23 -4.99 -21.29
C ASP A 10 -3.52 -5.82 -20.02
N GLY A 11 -4.58 -5.44 -19.32
CA GLY A 11 -4.87 -5.91 -17.97
C GLY A 11 -6.30 -5.59 -17.55
N LYS A 12 -6.72 -6.19 -16.44
CA LYS A 12 -8.05 -5.96 -15.86
C LYS A 12 -7.92 -5.63 -14.38
N THR A 13 -8.74 -4.69 -13.93
CA THR A 13 -8.94 -4.39 -12.51
C THR A 13 -10.13 -5.16 -11.98
N TYR A 14 -10.20 -5.33 -10.66
CA TYR A 14 -11.31 -5.98 -9.98
C TYR A 14 -12.09 -4.95 -9.15
N PRO A 15 -13.43 -4.90 -9.23
CA PRO A 15 -14.23 -3.96 -8.44
C PRO A 15 -13.93 -4.07 -6.95
N GLY A 16 -13.69 -2.93 -6.30
CA GLY A 16 -13.40 -2.86 -4.87
C GLY A 16 -11.98 -3.31 -4.47
N LEU A 17 -11.13 -3.69 -5.42
CA LEU A 17 -9.73 -4.05 -5.20
C LEU A 17 -8.81 -3.00 -5.81
N LEU A 18 -7.94 -2.43 -4.98
CA LEU A 18 -6.85 -1.57 -5.42
C LEU A 18 -5.52 -2.28 -5.14
N VAL A 19 -4.68 -2.45 -6.16
CA VAL A 19 -3.35 -3.06 -6.02
C VAL A 19 -2.31 -2.01 -6.41
N VAL A 20 -1.39 -1.73 -5.51
CA VAL A 20 -0.36 -0.70 -5.71
C VAL A 20 1.01 -1.30 -5.41
N GLU A 21 1.92 -1.21 -6.38
CA GLU A 21 3.33 -1.52 -6.16
C GLU A 21 4.06 -0.25 -5.75
N PHE A 22 4.69 -0.27 -4.58
CA PHE A 22 5.61 0.79 -4.20
C PHE A 22 7.04 0.41 -4.58
N ARG A 23 7.69 1.29 -5.33
CA ARG A 23 9.06 1.09 -5.80
C ARG A 23 9.99 2.12 -5.17
N GLY A 24 11.00 1.61 -4.48
CA GLY A 24 12.01 2.42 -3.83
C GLY A 24 11.89 2.42 -2.30
N PRO A 25 12.71 3.24 -1.64
CA PRO A 25 12.66 3.33 -0.19
C PRO A 25 11.42 4.09 0.29
N LEU A 26 10.76 3.59 1.33
CA LEU A 26 9.71 4.32 2.01
C LEU A 26 10.31 4.94 3.29
N PHE A 27 10.67 6.22 3.18
CA PHE A 27 11.23 7.03 4.26
C PHE A 27 10.41 8.31 4.44
N PHE A 28 10.70 9.08 5.48
CA PHE A 28 10.03 10.35 5.79
C PHE A 28 9.72 11.22 4.55
N ALA A 29 10.71 11.42 3.68
CA ALA A 29 10.60 12.33 2.53
C ALA A 29 9.59 11.87 1.46
N SER A 30 9.31 10.57 1.35
CA SER A 30 8.36 10.01 0.38
C SER A 30 7.02 9.63 1.01
N ALA A 31 6.93 9.70 2.34
CA ALA A 31 5.83 9.13 3.09
C ALA A 31 4.50 9.89 2.87
N GLU A 32 4.54 11.20 2.98
CA GLU A 32 3.37 12.07 2.81
C GLU A 32 2.82 11.98 1.37
N TRP A 33 3.71 12.14 0.37
CA TRP A 33 3.36 11.98 -1.03
C TRP A 33 2.73 10.60 -1.33
N PHE A 34 3.29 9.54 -0.74
CA PHE A 34 2.77 8.19 -0.92
C PHE A 34 1.35 8.02 -0.37
N GLN A 35 1.09 8.57 0.82
CA GLN A 35 -0.23 8.56 1.44
C GLN A 35 -1.25 9.32 0.57
N ASP A 36 -0.89 10.51 0.10
CA ASP A 36 -1.77 11.34 -0.73
C ASP A 36 -2.12 10.65 -2.05
N GLU A 37 -1.14 10.03 -2.70
CA GLU A 37 -1.37 9.33 -3.96
C GLU A 37 -2.22 8.06 -3.76
N LEU A 38 -2.01 7.31 -2.67
CA LEU A 38 -2.86 6.17 -2.32
C LEU A 38 -4.31 6.58 -2.06
N GLU A 39 -4.53 7.66 -1.31
CA GLU A 39 -5.87 8.18 -1.05
C GLU A 39 -6.55 8.67 -2.32
N LYS A 40 -5.82 9.40 -3.16
CA LYS A 40 -6.30 9.83 -4.46
C LYS A 40 -6.71 8.65 -5.33
N MET A 41 -5.87 7.62 -5.44
CA MET A 41 -6.20 6.39 -6.17
C MET A 41 -7.44 5.68 -5.59
N ARG A 42 -7.57 5.65 -4.25
CA ARG A 42 -8.72 5.04 -3.57
C ARG A 42 -10.02 5.79 -3.85
N VAL A 43 -10.01 7.12 -3.80
CA VAL A 43 -11.18 7.99 -4.01
C VAL A 43 -11.58 8.05 -5.48
N GLN A 44 -10.63 8.05 -6.40
CA GLN A 44 -10.89 8.10 -7.84
C GLN A 44 -11.29 6.75 -8.43
N ASN A 45 -11.23 5.67 -7.65
CA ASN A 45 -11.63 4.35 -8.12
C ASN A 45 -13.12 4.33 -8.50
N LYS A 46 -13.44 3.69 -9.63
CA LYS A 46 -14.81 3.58 -10.15
C LYS A 46 -15.78 2.93 -9.15
N HIS A 47 -15.26 2.02 -8.32
CA HIS A 47 -16.03 1.33 -7.30
C HIS A 47 -15.46 1.67 -5.92
N PRO A 48 -16.30 1.71 -4.86
CA PRO A 48 -15.80 1.86 -3.50
C PRO A 48 -14.75 0.79 -3.19
N VAL A 49 -13.54 1.21 -2.87
CA VAL A 49 -12.44 0.30 -2.53
C VAL A 49 -12.74 -0.36 -1.20
N LYS A 50 -12.65 -1.69 -1.16
CA LYS A 50 -12.86 -2.53 0.04
C LYS A 50 -11.57 -3.22 0.48
N VAL A 51 -10.67 -3.48 -0.45
CA VAL A 51 -9.36 -4.08 -0.18
C VAL A 51 -8.28 -3.32 -0.93
N ILE A 52 -7.22 -2.96 -0.21
CA ILE A 52 -6.00 -2.39 -0.77
C ILE A 52 -4.88 -3.41 -0.58
N VAL A 53 -4.17 -3.73 -1.65
CA VAL A 53 -2.97 -4.57 -1.62
C VAL A 53 -1.76 -3.69 -1.91
N LEU A 54 -0.91 -3.51 -0.91
CA LEU A 54 0.36 -2.82 -1.05
C LEU A 54 1.45 -3.86 -1.32
N ASN A 55 1.99 -3.89 -2.54
CA ASN A 55 3.12 -4.74 -2.88
C ASN A 55 4.42 -4.07 -2.46
N PHE A 56 5.09 -4.66 -1.47
CA PHE A 56 6.36 -4.20 -0.88
C PHE A 56 7.56 -5.02 -1.39
N GLY A 57 7.42 -5.71 -2.52
CA GLY A 57 8.48 -6.53 -3.13
C GLY A 57 9.75 -5.76 -3.49
N SER A 58 9.61 -4.45 -3.70
CA SER A 58 10.67 -3.49 -4.03
C SER A 58 11.03 -2.56 -2.86
N VAL A 59 10.42 -2.74 -1.68
CA VAL A 59 10.73 -1.99 -0.45
C VAL A 59 11.85 -2.70 0.30
N HIS A 60 12.95 -2.00 0.55
CA HIS A 60 14.13 -2.57 1.20
C HIS A 60 14.26 -2.21 2.68
N ASP A 61 13.70 -1.09 3.10
CA ASP A 61 13.72 -0.64 4.49
C ASP A 61 12.54 0.30 4.79
N LEU A 62 12.21 0.42 6.08
CA LEU A 62 11.20 1.35 6.62
C LEU A 62 11.81 2.06 7.82
N ASP A 63 11.78 3.40 7.81
CA ASP A 63 12.16 4.18 8.99
C ASP A 63 10.97 4.30 9.98
N PRO A 64 11.21 4.75 11.23
CA PRO A 64 10.14 4.91 12.21
C PRO A 64 9.00 5.85 11.75
N THR A 65 9.28 6.86 10.94
CA THR A 65 8.25 7.77 10.45
C THR A 65 7.37 7.08 9.41
N ALA A 66 7.95 6.33 8.48
CA ALA A 66 7.20 5.53 7.51
C ALA A 66 6.29 4.51 8.21
N LEU A 67 6.76 3.88 9.30
CA LEU A 67 5.95 2.98 10.11
C LEU A 67 4.79 3.71 10.81
N PHE A 68 5.02 4.90 11.35
CA PHE A 68 3.98 5.71 11.97
C PHE A 68 2.91 6.15 10.95
N MET A 69 3.34 6.66 9.81
CA MET A 69 2.43 7.06 8.71
C MET A 69 1.61 5.87 8.22
N LEU A 70 2.24 4.71 8.00
CA LEU A 70 1.52 3.49 7.62
C LEU A 70 0.48 3.10 8.67
N LYS A 71 0.77 3.26 9.97
CA LYS A 71 -0.19 2.98 11.03
C LYS A 71 -1.41 3.91 10.99
N ASP A 72 -1.20 5.20 10.77
CA ASP A 72 -2.28 6.19 10.70
C ASP A 72 -3.18 5.93 9.48
N LEU A 73 -2.57 5.61 8.35
CA LEU A 73 -3.26 5.27 7.11
C LEU A 73 -4.08 3.97 7.25
N LEU A 74 -3.50 2.92 7.85
CA LEU A 74 -4.23 1.68 8.15
C LEU A 74 -5.39 1.89 9.13
N THR A 75 -5.22 2.78 10.11
CA THR A 75 -6.28 3.13 11.08
C THR A 75 -7.42 3.87 10.38
N THR A 76 -7.09 4.81 9.51
CA THR A 76 -8.05 5.57 8.70
C THR A 76 -8.86 4.64 7.80
N TRP A 77 -8.20 3.74 7.07
CA TRP A 77 -8.87 2.77 6.20
C TRP A 77 -9.77 1.81 6.96
N ARG A 78 -9.35 1.35 8.14
CA ARG A 78 -10.21 0.54 9.01
C ARG A 78 -11.50 1.25 9.37
N GLY A 79 -11.43 2.56 9.68
CA GLY A 79 -12.62 3.38 9.94
C GLY A 79 -13.55 3.54 8.72
N LEU A 80 -13.02 3.36 7.51
CA LEU A 80 -13.74 3.39 6.23
C LEU A 80 -14.15 1.99 5.73
N GLU A 81 -14.08 0.96 6.59
CA GLU A 81 -14.33 -0.44 6.22
C GLU A 81 -13.47 -0.92 5.02
N THR A 82 -12.27 -0.36 4.90
CA THR A 82 -11.30 -0.72 3.87
C THR A 82 -10.18 -1.54 4.53
N SER A 83 -10.01 -2.78 4.07
CA SER A 83 -8.94 -3.66 4.55
C SER A 83 -7.67 -3.42 3.77
N CYS A 84 -6.51 -3.61 4.41
CA CYS A 84 -5.21 -3.55 3.74
C CYS A 84 -4.45 -4.86 3.91
N ILE A 85 -3.81 -5.30 2.84
CA ILE A 85 -2.91 -6.45 2.79
C ILE A 85 -1.55 -5.96 2.32
N ILE A 86 -0.49 -6.29 3.06
CA ILE A 86 0.88 -6.08 2.57
C ILE A 86 1.38 -7.38 1.95
N ALA A 87 1.75 -7.31 0.67
CA ALA A 87 2.26 -8.42 -0.12
C ALA A 87 3.77 -8.28 -0.37
N ASP A 88 4.45 -9.40 -0.54
CA ASP A 88 5.86 -9.48 -0.95
C ASP A 88 6.87 -8.71 -0.07
N ALA A 89 6.51 -8.33 1.16
CA ALA A 89 7.47 -7.76 2.11
C ALA A 89 8.58 -8.76 2.45
N LYS A 90 9.84 -8.37 2.25
CA LYS A 90 11.01 -9.25 2.41
C LYS A 90 11.75 -9.00 3.72
N SER A 91 12.29 -10.07 4.29
CA SER A 91 13.31 -10.07 5.35
C SER A 91 13.05 -9.03 6.47
N ARG A 92 13.87 -7.98 6.55
CA ARG A 92 13.79 -6.94 7.58
C ARG A 92 12.47 -6.17 7.54
N VAL A 93 11.95 -5.84 6.36
CA VAL A 93 10.69 -5.11 6.21
C VAL A 93 9.53 -5.92 6.77
N ARG A 94 9.47 -7.22 6.47
CA ARG A 94 8.47 -8.13 7.04
C ARG A 94 8.53 -8.16 8.57
N LEU A 95 9.73 -8.37 9.13
CA LEU A 95 9.91 -8.41 10.59
C LEU A 95 9.53 -7.09 11.26
N LEU A 96 9.84 -5.95 10.62
CA LEU A 96 9.42 -4.64 11.10
C LEU A 96 7.90 -4.51 11.10
N LEU A 97 7.23 -4.91 10.02
CA LEU A 97 5.77 -4.86 9.93
C LEU A 97 5.10 -5.77 10.96
N GLU A 98 5.54 -7.02 11.09
CA GLU A 98 5.01 -7.97 12.08
C GLU A 98 5.16 -7.41 13.50
N LYS A 99 6.32 -6.83 13.83
CA LYS A 99 6.55 -6.22 15.15
C LYS A 99 5.60 -5.06 15.49
N HIS A 100 5.12 -4.31 14.50
CA HIS A 100 4.32 -3.09 14.72
C HIS A 100 2.82 -3.28 14.48
N PHE A 101 2.42 -4.32 13.75
CA PHE A 101 1.05 -4.48 13.26
C PHE A 101 0.41 -5.86 13.51
N ALA A 102 1.17 -6.89 13.91
CA ALA A 102 0.65 -8.20 14.29
C ALA A 102 0.42 -8.30 15.80
#